data_AF-A0A7S4BUL4-F1
#
_entry.id   AF-A0A7S4BUL4-F1
#
_cell.length_a   1.000
_cell.length_b   1.000
_cell.length_c   1.000
_cell.angle_alpha   90.00
_cell.angle_beta   90.00
_cell.angle_gamma   90.00
#
_symmetry.space_group_name_H-M   'P 1'
#
loop_
_entity.id
_entity.type
_entity.pdbx_description
1 polymer ?
#
loop_
_entity_poly.entity_id
_entity_poly.type
_entity_poly.pdbx_seq_one_letter_code
_entity_poly.pdbx_strand_id
1 'polypeptide(L)'
;DGGGGDGGGDGGGGGGSVEELEDAKINAQLDDVVHLFSEAERAMKLCDQRWLEISDNYALLLLDAVWATLLKHAADRNLDKIASQREAADRLAEARKLLRTLHGADWQRLGQRDDTGPQQAVWVRLFVLQGALAFHRGEIDDARSHFERAEKLRQKLVLGPEDDGKIAQLLSMGFGSHESRAALLACAKDQNRAVARVLKRRADRQAALDAKRQQDKLRKEVRARERVQVRSVYPFLLRPFFRP
;
A
#
# COMPACT_ATOMS: atom_id res chain seq x y z
N ASP A 1 79.72 14.98 -15.65
CA ASP A 1 79.01 15.44 -14.45
C ASP A 1 77.59 15.76 -14.83
N GLY A 2 76.61 14.88 -14.61
CA GLY A 2 76.17 14.39 -13.30
C GLY A 2 75.26 15.47 -12.69
N GLY A 3 74.00 15.28 -12.33
CA GLY A 3 73.16 14.13 -12.06
C GLY A 3 72.12 14.60 -11.02
N GLY A 4 70.89 14.07 -11.07
CA GLY A 4 69.88 14.21 -10.00
C GLY A 4 69.14 15.56 -9.94
N GLY A 5 67.85 15.62 -9.68
CA GLY A 5 66.94 14.58 -9.19
C GLY A 5 65.50 15.11 -9.10
N ASP A 6 64.61 14.15 -8.88
CA ASP A 6 63.34 14.21 -8.15
C ASP A 6 62.34 15.35 -8.45
N GLY A 7 61.06 15.08 -8.70
CA GLY A 7 60.25 14.05 -8.06
C GLY A 7 59.10 14.79 -7.37
N GLY A 8 57.87 14.58 -7.85
CA GLY A 8 56.71 15.30 -7.34
C GLY A 8 55.47 15.02 -8.16
N GLY A 9 55.14 13.74 -8.31
CA GLY A 9 53.80 13.34 -8.71
C GLY A 9 52.84 13.69 -7.58
N ASP A 10 52.14 14.80 -7.71
CA ASP A 10 51.05 15.14 -6.80
C ASP A 10 49.80 14.40 -7.31
N GLY A 11 49.75 13.12 -6.97
CA GLY A 11 48.53 12.32 -7.03
C GLY A 11 47.57 12.84 -5.98
N GLY A 12 46.85 13.92 -6.32
CA GLY A 12 45.75 14.44 -5.53
C GLY A 12 44.70 13.36 -5.37
N GLY A 13 44.73 12.69 -4.22
CA GLY A 13 43.81 11.64 -3.83
C GLY A 13 42.39 12.19 -3.84
N GLY A 14 41.64 11.84 -4.88
CA GLY A 14 40.19 11.94 -4.93
C GLY A 14 39.57 10.90 -3.99
N GLY A 15 39.71 11.11 -2.68
CA GLY A 15 38.92 10.42 -1.67
C GLY A 15 37.81 11.36 -1.24
N GLY A 16 36.68 11.34 -1.95
CA GLY A 16 35.46 11.97 -1.45
C GLY A 16 35.15 11.46 -0.04
N SER A 17 34.63 12.31 0.82
CA SER A 17 34.28 11.91 2.19
C SER A 17 33.33 10.70 2.17
N VAL A 18 33.32 9.90 3.24
CA VAL A 18 32.43 8.72 3.32
C VAL A 18 30.97 9.13 3.09
N GLU A 19 30.57 10.31 3.58
CA GLU A 19 29.25 10.90 3.35
C GLU A 19 29.00 11.25 1.88
N GLU A 20 29.98 11.83 1.17
CA GLU A 20 29.85 12.13 -0.26
C GLU A 20 29.68 10.87 -1.12
N LEU A 21 30.38 9.79 -0.76
CA LEU A 21 30.26 8.50 -1.44
C LEU A 21 28.91 7.84 -1.16
N GLU A 22 28.38 7.97 0.05
CA GLU A 22 27.05 7.48 0.42
C GLU A 22 25.94 8.26 -0.29
N ASP A 23 26.03 9.59 -0.35
CA ASP A 23 25.10 10.46 -1.07
C ASP A 23 25.11 10.17 -2.58
N ALA A 24 26.29 9.99 -3.18
CA ALA A 24 26.41 9.61 -4.58
C ALA A 24 25.76 8.23 -4.87
N LYS A 25 25.90 7.28 -3.94
CA LYS A 25 25.26 5.97 -4.04
C LYS A 25 23.74 6.07 -3.93
N ILE A 26 23.22 6.86 -3.00
CA ILE A 26 21.77 7.10 -2.86
C ILE A 26 21.22 7.73 -4.14
N ASN A 27 21.91 8.72 -4.71
CA ASN A 27 21.52 9.36 -5.96
C ASN A 27 21.49 8.37 -7.13
N ALA A 28 22.51 7.52 -7.29
CA ALA A 28 22.51 6.48 -8.30
C ALA A 28 21.34 5.49 -8.14
N GLN A 29 21.00 5.12 -6.90
CA GLN A 29 19.84 4.27 -6.63
C GLN A 29 18.52 4.96 -6.97
N LEU A 30 18.40 6.28 -6.75
CA LEU A 30 17.21 7.04 -7.12
C LEU A 30 17.02 7.09 -8.65
N ASP A 31 18.10 7.13 -9.42
CA ASP A 31 18.05 7.08 -10.89
C ASP A 31 17.45 5.77 -11.38
N ASP A 32 17.92 4.65 -10.83
CA ASP A 32 17.40 3.32 -11.12
C ASP A 32 15.92 3.20 -10.75
N VAL A 33 15.52 3.76 -9.60
CA VAL A 33 14.13 3.76 -9.13
C VAL A 33 13.22 4.57 -10.05
N VAL A 34 13.63 5.78 -10.45
CA VAL A 34 12.86 6.62 -11.40
C VAL A 34 12.73 5.93 -12.75
N HIS A 35 13.80 5.29 -13.23
CA HIS A 35 13.78 4.51 -14.46
C HIS A 35 12.82 3.32 -14.36
N LEU A 36 12.89 2.55 -13.26
CA LEU A 36 12.02 1.40 -13.02
C LEU A 36 10.54 1.80 -12.99
N PHE A 37 10.21 2.91 -12.32
CA PHE A 37 8.83 3.42 -12.31
C PHE A 37 8.36 3.85 -13.69
N SER A 38 9.24 4.42 -14.51
CA SER A 38 8.92 4.78 -15.90
C SER A 38 8.63 3.55 -16.76
N GLU A 39 9.41 2.47 -16.61
CA GLU A 39 9.14 1.20 -17.31
C GLU A 39 7.85 0.53 -16.82
N ALA A 40 7.62 0.53 -15.51
CA ALA A 40 6.38 0.02 -14.93
C ALA A 40 5.16 0.82 -15.45
N GLU A 41 5.27 2.14 -15.58
CA GLU A 41 4.21 2.98 -16.13
C GLU A 41 3.91 2.60 -17.59
N ARG A 42 4.96 2.39 -18.41
CA ARG A 42 4.79 1.92 -19.80
C ARG A 42 4.11 0.56 -19.85
N ALA A 43 4.51 -0.38 -19.00
CA ALA A 43 3.88 -1.70 -18.92
C ALA A 43 2.41 -1.62 -18.52
N MET A 44 2.05 -0.76 -17.56
CA MET A 44 0.65 -0.53 -17.17
C MET A 44 -0.17 0.06 -18.33
N LYS A 45 0.40 0.95 -19.14
CA LYS A 45 -0.28 1.51 -20.33
C LYS A 45 -0.54 0.49 -21.43
N LEU A 46 0.13 -0.68 -21.43
CA LEU A 46 -0.17 -1.78 -22.33
C LEU A 46 -1.39 -2.60 -21.89
N CYS A 47 -1.83 -2.44 -20.63
CA CYS A 47 -3.01 -3.12 -20.14
C CYS A 47 -4.29 -2.48 -20.72
N ASP A 48 -5.30 -3.31 -20.96
CA ASP A 48 -6.64 -2.83 -21.33
C ASP A 48 -7.16 -1.87 -20.25
N GLN A 49 -7.67 -0.72 -20.71
CA GLN A 49 -8.19 0.36 -19.87
C GLN A 49 -9.21 -0.14 -18.84
N ARG A 50 -10.02 -1.16 -19.17
CA ARG A 50 -10.98 -1.75 -18.23
C ARG A 50 -10.33 -2.28 -16.95
N TRP A 51 -9.10 -2.79 -17.05
CA TRP A 51 -8.36 -3.32 -15.89
C TRP A 51 -7.72 -2.21 -15.06
N LEU A 52 -7.30 -1.13 -15.72
CA LEU A 52 -6.75 0.05 -15.08
C LEU A 52 -7.81 0.80 -14.28
N GLU A 53 -9.07 0.75 -14.72
CA GLU A 53 -10.18 1.46 -14.07
C GLU A 53 -10.81 0.73 -12.87
N ILE A 54 -10.52 -0.57 -12.70
CA ILE A 54 -11.07 -1.36 -11.58
C ILE A 54 -10.08 -1.57 -10.42
N SER A 55 -8.81 -1.18 -10.61
CA SER A 55 -7.74 -1.33 -9.62
C SER A 55 -7.02 0.00 -9.36
N ASP A 56 -6.67 0.26 -8.10
CA ASP A 56 -5.90 1.43 -7.69
C ASP A 56 -4.39 1.28 -7.97
N ASN A 57 -3.92 0.11 -8.38
CA ASN A 57 -2.49 -0.18 -8.64
C ASN A 57 -1.84 0.85 -9.58
N TYR A 58 -2.52 1.25 -10.65
CA TYR A 58 -1.94 2.20 -11.59
C TYR A 58 -1.83 3.60 -10.99
N ALA A 59 -2.86 4.04 -10.26
CA ALA A 59 -2.80 5.32 -9.56
C ALA A 59 -1.70 5.32 -8.50
N LEU A 60 -1.54 4.24 -7.74
CA LEU A 60 -0.49 4.09 -6.74
C LEU A 60 0.91 4.17 -7.35
N LEU A 61 1.13 3.46 -8.47
CA LEU A 61 2.38 3.53 -9.23
C LEU A 61 2.72 4.96 -9.67
N LEU A 62 1.72 5.71 -10.17
CA LEU A 62 1.93 7.11 -10.56
C LEU A 62 2.30 7.99 -9.37
N LEU A 63 1.70 7.77 -8.19
CA LEU A 63 2.07 8.48 -6.95
C LEU A 63 3.50 8.13 -6.49
N ASP A 64 3.89 6.85 -6.57
CA ASP A 64 5.24 6.39 -6.26
C ASP A 64 6.29 7.02 -7.20
N ALA A 65 6.00 7.06 -8.50
CA ALA A 65 6.86 7.66 -9.52
C ALA A 65 7.08 9.17 -9.27
N VAL A 66 6.01 9.89 -8.91
CA VAL A 66 6.09 11.32 -8.56
C VAL A 66 6.93 11.52 -7.30
N TRP A 67 6.73 10.69 -6.28
CA TRP A 67 7.53 10.77 -5.05
C TRP A 67 9.02 10.54 -5.31
N ALA A 68 9.38 9.52 -6.08
CA ALA A 68 10.76 9.26 -6.46
C ALA A 68 11.38 10.44 -7.24
N THR A 69 10.60 11.03 -8.14
CA THR A 69 11.02 12.23 -8.89
C THR A 69 11.29 13.41 -7.96
N LEU A 70 10.43 13.66 -6.98
CA LEU A 70 10.60 14.73 -6.00
C LEU A 70 11.79 14.48 -5.05
N LEU A 71 12.02 13.22 -4.64
CA LEU A 71 13.18 12.84 -3.85
C LEU A 71 14.49 13.07 -4.61
N LYS A 72 14.56 12.62 -5.87
CA LYS A 72 15.72 12.88 -6.74
C LYS A 72 15.99 14.37 -6.87
N HIS A 73 14.95 15.16 -7.10
CA HIS A 73 15.06 16.61 -7.18
C HIS A 73 15.59 17.25 -5.89
N ALA A 74 15.14 16.78 -4.72
CA ALA A 74 15.65 17.25 -3.44
C ALA A 74 17.13 16.88 -3.24
N ALA A 75 17.55 15.71 -3.72
CA ALA A 75 18.92 15.22 -3.59
C ALA A 75 19.91 15.91 -4.57
N ASP A 76 19.49 16.10 -5.83
CA ASP A 76 20.27 16.81 -6.86
C ASP A 76 20.41 18.32 -6.56
N ARG A 77 19.61 18.85 -5.63
CA ARG A 77 19.42 20.30 -5.36
C ARG A 77 19.17 21.13 -6.62
N ASN A 78 18.69 20.49 -7.68
CA ASN A 78 18.55 21.10 -8.99
C ASN A 78 17.07 21.23 -9.33
N LEU A 79 16.58 22.46 -9.22
CA LEU A 79 15.17 22.78 -9.29
C LEU A 79 14.59 22.84 -10.72
N ASP A 80 15.46 22.86 -11.75
CA ASP A 80 15.12 23.55 -13.00
C ASP A 80 14.69 22.66 -14.16
N LYS A 81 14.50 21.35 -13.97
CA LYS A 81 13.97 20.50 -15.04
C LYS A 81 12.44 20.67 -15.14
N ILE A 82 12.01 21.74 -15.81
CA ILE A 82 10.60 22.02 -16.18
C ILE A 82 9.91 20.77 -16.74
N ALA A 83 10.63 19.96 -17.54
CA ALA A 83 10.12 18.71 -18.09
C ALA A 83 9.71 17.69 -17.00
N SER A 84 10.55 17.48 -15.98
CA SER A 84 10.26 16.56 -14.88
C SER A 84 9.11 17.05 -13.99
N GLN A 85 9.00 18.36 -13.79
CA GLN A 85 7.89 18.95 -13.05
C GLN A 85 6.56 18.81 -13.80
N ARG A 86 6.57 18.99 -15.13
CA ARG A 86 5.40 18.79 -15.98
C ARG A 86 4.96 17.33 -15.95
N GLU A 87 5.89 16.41 -16.14
CA GLU A 87 5.63 14.97 -16.09
C GLU A 87 5.05 14.56 -14.73
N ALA A 88 5.59 15.08 -13.63
CA ALA A 88 5.05 14.85 -12.29
C ALA A 88 3.60 15.38 -12.15
N ALA A 89 3.28 16.55 -12.69
CA ALA A 89 1.91 17.06 -12.68
C ALA A 89 0.96 16.21 -13.53
N ASP A 90 1.38 15.78 -14.72
CA ASP A 90 0.59 14.93 -15.60
C ASP A 90 0.28 13.58 -14.91
N ARG A 91 1.28 12.98 -14.25
CA ARG A 91 1.09 11.78 -13.42
C ARG A 91 0.11 12.00 -12.27
N LEU A 92 0.20 13.12 -11.55
CA LEU A 92 -0.74 13.44 -10.47
C LEU A 92 -2.17 13.68 -10.97
N ALA A 93 -2.32 14.30 -12.15
CA ALA A 93 -3.61 14.51 -12.78
C ALA A 93 -4.26 13.18 -13.21
N GLU A 94 -3.49 12.28 -13.81
CA GLU A 94 -3.98 10.96 -14.21
C GLU A 94 -4.28 10.08 -12.98
N ALA A 95 -3.41 10.06 -11.97
CA ALA A 95 -3.66 9.35 -10.71
C ALA A 95 -4.97 9.82 -10.07
N ARG A 96 -5.20 11.13 -10.01
CA ARG A 96 -6.45 11.70 -9.52
C ARG A 96 -7.66 11.23 -10.33
N LYS A 97 -7.56 11.24 -11.66
CA LYS A 97 -8.64 10.79 -12.55
C LYS A 97 -8.99 9.32 -12.30
N LEU A 98 -7.98 8.44 -12.26
CA LEU A 98 -8.16 7.02 -11.94
C LEU A 98 -8.82 6.81 -10.58
N LEU A 99 -8.36 7.52 -9.55
CA LEU A 99 -8.95 7.45 -8.21
C LEU A 99 -10.41 7.96 -8.18
N ARG A 100 -10.76 8.97 -8.99
CA ARG A 100 -12.17 9.41 -9.15
C ARG A 100 -13.00 8.36 -9.87
N THR A 101 -12.45 7.71 -10.89
CA THR A 101 -13.11 6.59 -11.60
C THR A 101 -13.30 5.38 -10.68
N LEU A 102 -12.43 5.18 -9.69
CA LEU A 102 -12.62 4.11 -8.70
C LEU A 102 -13.64 4.51 -7.63
N HIS A 103 -13.50 5.70 -7.03
CA HIS A 103 -14.22 6.10 -5.83
C HIS A 103 -15.50 6.90 -6.06
N GLY A 104 -15.78 7.30 -7.31
CA GLY A 104 -16.91 8.13 -7.68
C GLY A 104 -16.61 9.63 -7.61
N ALA A 105 -17.43 10.42 -8.30
CA ALA A 105 -17.43 11.87 -8.10
C ALA A 105 -17.72 12.14 -6.62
N ASP A 106 -16.83 12.87 -5.95
CA ASP A 106 -16.91 13.16 -4.52
C ASP A 106 -16.99 11.93 -3.61
N TRP A 107 -16.28 10.85 -3.97
CA TRP A 107 -16.04 9.72 -3.07
C TRP A 107 -17.30 8.93 -2.70
N GLN A 108 -18.37 9.13 -3.46
CA GLN A 108 -19.68 8.54 -3.17
C GLN A 108 -19.65 7.01 -3.10
N ARG A 109 -18.83 6.36 -3.95
CA ARG A 109 -18.64 4.90 -3.88
C ARG A 109 -17.76 4.48 -2.71
N LEU A 110 -16.87 5.36 -2.24
CA LEU A 110 -15.99 5.05 -1.11
C LEU A 110 -16.73 4.96 0.22
N GLY A 111 -17.81 5.74 0.39
CA GLY A 111 -18.69 5.67 1.56
C GLY A 111 -19.42 4.34 1.73
N GLN A 112 -19.50 3.52 0.68
CA GLN A 112 -20.17 2.21 0.72
C GLN A 112 -19.19 1.04 0.95
N ARG A 113 -17.88 1.30 0.91
CA ARG A 113 -16.86 0.24 0.98
C ARG A 113 -16.38 -0.02 2.41
N ASP A 114 -16.06 -1.28 2.66
CA ASP A 114 -15.48 -1.76 3.91
C ASP A 114 -14.01 -1.28 4.11
N ASP A 115 -13.39 -0.63 3.14
CA ASP A 115 -12.00 -0.15 3.18
C ASP A 115 -11.89 1.38 3.03
N THR A 116 -12.94 2.13 3.43
CA THR A 116 -12.97 3.60 3.33
C THR A 116 -11.70 4.26 3.88
N GLY A 117 -11.22 3.84 5.06
CA GLY A 117 -10.03 4.41 5.70
C GLY A 117 -8.74 4.27 4.86
N PRO A 118 -8.30 3.04 4.54
CA PRO A 118 -7.15 2.82 3.66
C PRO A 118 -7.21 3.61 2.36
N GLN A 119 -8.38 3.65 1.72
CA GLN A 119 -8.54 4.36 0.46
C GLN A 119 -8.48 5.89 0.62
N GLN A 120 -8.96 6.45 1.74
CA GLN A 120 -8.74 7.86 2.05
C GLN A 120 -7.26 8.18 2.26
N ALA A 121 -6.44 7.24 2.77
CA ALA A 121 -5.00 7.45 2.93
C ALA A 121 -4.29 7.66 1.59
N VAL A 122 -4.72 6.96 0.53
CA VAL A 122 -4.18 7.16 -0.84
C VAL A 122 -4.37 8.59 -1.32
N TRP A 123 -5.49 9.21 -0.97
CA TRP A 123 -5.76 10.59 -1.33
C TRP A 123 -5.04 11.61 -0.45
N VAL A 124 -4.79 11.31 0.83
CA VAL A 124 -3.85 12.09 1.63
C VAL A 124 -2.51 12.15 0.90
N ARG A 125 -2.01 10.99 0.43
CA ARG A 125 -0.77 10.92 -0.35
C ARG A 125 -0.82 11.77 -1.62
N LEU A 126 -1.90 11.66 -2.41
CA LEU A 126 -2.10 12.51 -3.59
C LEU A 126 -2.02 14.00 -3.24
N PHE A 127 -2.73 14.46 -2.20
CA PHE A 127 -2.74 15.87 -1.81
C PHE A 127 -1.37 16.34 -1.30
N VAL A 128 -0.66 15.51 -0.53
CA VAL A 128 0.71 15.82 -0.09
C VAL A 128 1.65 15.98 -1.28
N LEU A 129 1.60 15.07 -2.26
CA LEU A 129 2.48 15.15 -3.45
C LEU A 129 2.13 16.34 -4.34
N GLN A 130 0.85 16.70 -4.46
CA GLN A 130 0.44 17.93 -5.14
C GLN A 130 0.94 19.18 -4.42
N GLY A 131 0.84 19.21 -3.08
CA GLY A 131 1.35 20.31 -2.27
C GLY A 131 2.86 20.45 -2.38
N ALA A 132 3.60 19.33 -2.35
CA ALA A 132 5.03 19.32 -2.53
C ALA A 132 5.44 19.84 -3.92
N LEU A 133 4.78 19.36 -4.99
CA LEU A 133 5.06 19.82 -6.35
C LEU A 133 4.79 21.33 -6.52
N ALA A 134 3.65 21.83 -5.99
CA ALA A 134 3.32 23.25 -6.01
C ALA A 134 4.35 24.08 -5.23
N PHE A 135 4.79 23.59 -4.06
CA PHE A 135 5.82 24.24 -3.26
C PHE A 135 7.13 24.39 -4.04
N HIS A 136 7.59 23.33 -4.71
CA HIS A 136 8.78 23.36 -5.55
C HIS A 136 8.65 24.25 -6.80
N ARG A 137 7.43 24.58 -7.23
CA ARG A 137 7.16 25.55 -8.30
C ARG A 137 7.05 27.00 -7.81
N GLY A 138 7.11 27.23 -6.49
CA GLY A 138 6.87 28.54 -5.89
C GLY A 138 5.38 28.91 -5.78
N GLU A 139 4.46 27.98 -6.05
CA GLU A 139 3.01 28.15 -5.96
C GLU A 139 2.55 27.96 -4.49
N ILE A 140 2.96 28.88 -3.61
CA ILE A 140 2.81 28.72 -2.15
C ILE A 140 1.36 28.61 -1.68
N ASP A 141 0.44 29.36 -2.30
CA ASP A 141 -0.98 29.32 -1.92
C ASP A 141 -1.63 27.98 -2.30
N ASP A 142 -1.30 27.45 -3.47
CA ASP A 142 -1.75 26.13 -3.91
C ASP A 142 -1.15 25.03 -3.04
N ALA A 143 0.14 25.13 -2.73
CA ALA A 143 0.81 24.20 -1.81
C ALA A 143 0.11 24.15 -0.45
N ARG A 144 -0.16 25.32 0.14
CA ARG A 144 -0.89 25.44 1.41
C ARG A 144 -2.27 24.80 1.32
N SER A 145 -3.05 25.14 0.29
CA SER A 145 -4.38 24.58 0.06
C SER A 145 -4.36 23.05 -0.02
N HIS A 146 -3.38 22.49 -0.73
CA HIS A 146 -3.19 21.05 -0.84
C HIS A 146 -2.83 20.40 0.51
N PHE A 147 -1.90 20.98 1.27
CA PHE A 147 -1.53 20.46 2.59
C PHE A 147 -2.67 20.56 3.61
N GLU A 148 -3.45 21.63 3.60
CA GLU A 148 -4.64 21.74 4.46
C GLU A 148 -5.69 20.67 4.15
N ARG A 149 -5.89 20.35 2.87
CA ARG A 149 -6.79 19.26 2.46
C ARG A 149 -6.25 17.90 2.91
N ALA A 150 -4.94 17.68 2.77
CA ALA A 150 -4.29 16.46 3.25
C ALA A 150 -4.46 16.30 4.76
N GLU A 151 -4.22 17.36 5.53
CA GLU A 151 -4.30 17.34 6.99
C GLU A 151 -5.73 17.10 7.48
N LYS A 152 -6.71 17.81 6.91
CA LYS A 152 -8.14 17.59 7.22
C LYS A 152 -8.58 16.16 6.97
N LEU A 153 -8.03 15.50 5.95
CA LEU A 153 -8.32 14.11 5.65
C LEU A 153 -7.55 13.16 6.57
N ARG A 154 -6.26 13.42 6.84
CA ARG A 154 -5.42 12.63 7.75
C ARG A 154 -6.00 12.57 9.16
N GLN A 155 -6.56 13.66 9.66
CA GLN A 155 -7.23 13.71 10.97
C GLN A 155 -8.41 12.73 11.10
N LYS A 156 -9.06 12.38 9.98
CA LYS A 156 -10.12 11.36 9.95
C LYS A 156 -9.57 9.92 10.04
N LEU A 157 -8.25 9.75 9.86
CA LEU A 157 -7.58 8.45 9.77
C LEU A 157 -6.71 8.12 10.99
N VAL A 158 -6.68 8.99 12.01
CA VAL A 158 -5.92 8.78 13.25
C VAL A 158 -6.87 8.89 14.42
N LEU A 159 -6.90 7.91 15.31
CA LEU A 159 -7.71 8.00 16.54
C LEU A 159 -7.04 8.93 17.54
N GLY A 160 -7.75 9.97 17.96
CA GLY A 160 -7.33 10.88 19.02
C GLY A 160 -8.21 10.75 20.28
N PRO A 161 -7.93 11.55 21.33
CA PRO A 161 -8.72 11.58 22.56
C PRO A 161 -10.22 11.85 22.32
N GLU A 162 -10.56 12.59 21.26
CA GLU A 162 -11.93 12.87 20.85
C GLU A 162 -12.74 11.61 20.45
N ASP A 163 -12.05 10.51 20.11
CA ASP A 163 -12.69 9.25 19.72
C ASP A 163 -12.85 8.27 20.88
N ASP A 164 -12.35 8.57 22.08
CA ASP A 164 -12.41 7.67 23.24
C ASP A 164 -13.85 7.30 23.61
N GLY A 165 -14.79 8.24 23.47
CA GLY A 165 -16.23 7.97 23.67
C GLY A 165 -16.78 6.94 22.68
N LYS A 166 -16.38 7.01 21.40
CA LYS A 166 -16.77 6.04 20.38
C LYS A 166 -16.19 4.66 20.68
N ILE A 167 -14.92 4.62 21.10
CA ILE A 167 -14.25 3.38 21.50
C ILE A 167 -14.95 2.76 22.71
N ALA A 168 -15.24 3.55 23.75
CA ALA A 168 -15.93 3.11 24.95
C ALA A 168 -17.31 2.51 24.64
N GLN A 169 -18.05 3.10 23.70
CA GLN A 169 -19.34 2.56 23.27
C GLN A 169 -19.20 1.24 22.51
N LEU A 170 -18.18 1.07 21.64
CA LEU A 170 -17.94 -0.23 21.01
C LEU A 170 -17.54 -1.30 22.05
N LEU A 171 -16.76 -0.92 23.06
CA LEU A 171 -16.41 -1.80 24.17
C LEU A 171 -17.64 -2.22 24.98
N SER A 172 -18.57 -1.30 25.26
CA SER A 172 -19.79 -1.61 26.00
C SER A 172 -20.73 -2.57 25.24
N MET A 173 -20.62 -2.63 23.91
CA MET A 173 -21.28 -3.63 23.07
C MET A 173 -20.61 -5.01 23.10
N GLY A 174 -19.52 -5.18 23.87
CA GLY A 174 -18.77 -6.45 23.98
C GLY A 174 -17.75 -6.66 22.86
N PHE A 175 -17.32 -5.59 22.19
CA PHE A 175 -16.23 -5.66 21.21
C PHE A 175 -14.87 -5.53 21.90
N GLY A 176 -13.84 -6.16 21.33
CA GLY A 176 -12.49 -6.04 21.86
C GLY A 176 -11.90 -4.66 21.58
N SER A 177 -10.96 -4.18 22.41
CA SER A 177 -10.32 -2.87 22.21
C SER A 177 -9.63 -2.74 20.84
N HIS A 178 -8.79 -3.71 20.49
CA HIS A 178 -8.12 -3.73 19.17
C HIS A 178 -9.13 -3.82 18.01
N GLU A 179 -10.15 -4.67 18.14
CA GLU A 179 -11.22 -4.83 17.13
C GLU A 179 -11.98 -3.53 16.91
N SER A 180 -12.31 -2.82 17.99
CA SER A 180 -13.04 -1.56 17.97
C SER A 180 -12.23 -0.45 17.29
N ARG A 181 -10.96 -0.29 17.68
CA ARG A 181 -10.05 0.70 17.08
C ARG A 181 -9.83 0.42 15.60
N ALA A 182 -9.57 -0.84 15.23
CA ALA A 182 -9.38 -1.23 13.84
C ALA A 182 -10.65 -1.00 12.98
N ALA A 183 -11.84 -1.25 13.54
CA ALA A 183 -13.10 -1.02 12.84
C ALA A 183 -13.36 0.48 12.63
N LEU A 184 -13.14 1.31 13.65
CA LEU A 184 -13.27 2.77 13.54
C LEU A 184 -12.31 3.33 12.49
N LEU A 185 -11.05 2.92 12.49
CA LEU A 185 -10.07 3.35 11.48
C LEU A 185 -10.47 2.93 10.06
N ALA A 186 -10.91 1.69 9.89
CA ALA A 186 -11.36 1.19 8.58
C ALA A 186 -12.58 1.95 8.05
N CYS A 187 -13.43 2.45 8.95
CA CYS A 187 -14.66 3.18 8.63
C CYS A 187 -14.53 4.71 8.78
N ALA A 188 -13.31 5.26 8.78
CA ALA A 188 -13.08 6.72 8.89
C ALA A 188 -13.77 7.37 10.10
N LYS A 189 -13.72 6.70 11.25
CA LYS A 189 -14.32 7.08 12.54
C LYS A 189 -15.87 7.14 12.55
N ASP A 190 -16.53 6.57 11.54
CA ASP A 190 -17.97 6.34 11.56
C ASP A 190 -18.30 5.17 12.47
N GLN A 191 -18.98 5.49 13.57
CA GLN A 191 -19.32 4.54 14.61
C GLN A 191 -20.31 3.47 14.14
N ASN A 192 -21.37 3.87 13.44
CA ASN A 192 -22.42 2.95 13.02
C ASN A 192 -21.86 1.95 12.01
N ARG A 193 -21.03 2.43 11.08
CA ARG A 193 -20.33 1.57 10.11
C ARG A 193 -19.31 0.67 10.78
N ALA A 194 -18.60 1.16 11.80
CA ALA A 194 -17.67 0.34 12.58
C ALA A 194 -18.39 -0.81 13.30
N VAL A 195 -19.53 -0.55 13.93
CA VAL A 195 -20.37 -1.59 14.56
C VAL A 195 -20.81 -2.63 13.53
N ALA A 196 -21.40 -2.19 12.40
CA ALA A 196 -21.85 -3.08 11.34
C ALA A 196 -20.72 -3.96 10.80
N ARG A 197 -19.52 -3.38 10.62
CA ARG A 197 -18.31 -4.08 10.20
C ARG A 197 -17.89 -5.17 11.18
N VAL A 198 -17.88 -4.87 12.47
CA VAL A 198 -17.48 -5.84 13.51
C VAL A 198 -18.45 -7.02 13.52
N LEU A 199 -19.76 -6.75 13.50
CA LEU A 199 -20.78 -7.79 13.47
C LEU A 199 -20.67 -8.67 12.23
N LYS A 200 -20.51 -8.06 11.05
CA LYS A 200 -20.29 -8.78 9.79
C LYS A 200 -19.06 -9.68 9.86
N ARG A 201 -17.91 -9.17 10.31
CA ARG A 201 -16.68 -9.97 10.44
C ARG A 201 -16.83 -11.15 11.41
N ARG A 202 -17.56 -10.99 12.50
CA ARG A 202 -17.84 -12.08 13.44
C ARG A 202 -18.73 -13.14 12.79
N ALA A 203 -19.78 -12.73 12.08
CA ALA A 203 -20.66 -13.63 11.34
C ALA A 203 -19.90 -14.40 10.24
N ASP A 204 -19.10 -13.72 9.42
CA ASP A 204 -18.29 -14.32 8.36
C ASP A 204 -17.29 -15.34 8.94
N ARG A 205 -16.65 -15.01 10.07
CA ARG A 205 -15.73 -15.93 10.75
C ARG A 205 -16.45 -17.17 11.27
N GLN A 206 -17.64 -17.02 11.85
CA GLN A 206 -18.43 -18.13 12.33
C GLN A 206 -18.88 -19.03 11.16
N ALA A 207 -19.39 -18.44 10.07
CA ALA A 207 -19.77 -19.16 8.86
C ALA A 207 -18.59 -19.94 8.25
N ALA A 208 -17.40 -19.34 8.20
CA ALA A 208 -16.20 -20.01 7.71
C ALA A 208 -15.78 -21.19 8.59
N LEU A 209 -15.89 -21.06 9.92
CA LEU A 209 -15.62 -22.16 10.85
C LEU A 209 -16.61 -23.31 10.68
N ASP A 210 -17.89 -23.01 10.53
CA ASP A 210 -18.93 -24.02 10.35
C ASP A 210 -18.82 -24.72 8.98
N ALA A 211 -18.51 -23.98 7.92
CA ALA A 211 -18.21 -24.54 6.60
C ALA A 211 -16.99 -25.49 6.65
N LYS A 212 -15.92 -25.10 7.36
CA LYS A 212 -14.73 -25.95 7.55
C LYS A 212 -15.09 -27.23 8.31
N ARG A 213 -15.88 -27.13 9.39
CA ARG A 213 -16.35 -28.29 10.16
C ARG A 213 -17.20 -29.24 9.30
N GLN A 214 -18.07 -28.72 8.45
CA GLN A 214 -18.86 -29.52 7.52
C GLN A 214 -17.97 -30.23 6.49
N GLN A 215 -17.01 -29.51 5.91
CA GLN A 215 -16.06 -30.08 4.95
C GLN A 215 -15.22 -31.20 5.60
N ASP A 216 -14.77 -31.02 6.84
CA ASP A 216 -14.02 -32.03 7.58
C ASP A 216 -14.88 -33.27 7.91
N LYS A 217 -16.17 -33.09 8.22
CA LYS A 217 -17.11 -34.21 8.40
C LYS A 217 -17.28 -35.01 7.10
N LEU A 218 -17.57 -34.32 5.99
CA LEU A 218 -17.71 -34.95 4.67
C LEU A 218 -16.42 -35.70 4.27
N ARG A 219 -15.25 -35.10 4.48
CA ARG A 219 -13.96 -35.76 4.24
C ARG A 219 -13.76 -37.02 5.07
N LYS A 220 -14.18 -37.00 6.35
CA LYS A 220 -14.12 -38.19 7.21
C LYS A 220 -15.09 -39.28 6.75
N GLU A 221 -16.30 -38.92 6.32
CA GLU A 221 -17.30 -39.87 5.81
C GLU A 221 -16.84 -40.52 4.50
N VAL A 222 -16.30 -39.75 3.56
CA VAL A 222 -15.72 -40.28 2.31
C VAL A 222 -14.58 -41.27 2.63
N ARG A 223 -13.64 -40.88 3.49
CA ARG A 223 -12.55 -41.78 3.93
C ARG A 223 -13.05 -43.03 4.63
N ALA A 224 -14.14 -42.93 5.41
CA ALA A 224 -14.74 -44.09 6.07
C ALA A 224 -15.40 -45.03 5.05
N ARG A 225 -16.13 -44.51 4.07
CA ARG A 225 -16.70 -45.30 2.97
C ARG A 225 -15.63 -45.99 2.14
N GLU A 226 -14.55 -45.28 1.78
CA GLU A 226 -13.40 -45.86 1.09
C GLU A 226 -12.76 -47.00 1.90
N ARG A 227 -12.59 -46.84 3.22
CA ARG A 227 -12.05 -47.91 4.09
C ARG A 227 -12.96 -49.15 4.15
N VAL A 228 -14.28 -48.94 4.20
CA VAL A 228 -15.26 -50.05 4.17
C VAL A 228 -15.24 -50.75 2.81
N GLN A 229 -15.16 -49.99 1.72
CA GLN A 229 -15.07 -50.54 0.37
C GLN A 229 -13.78 -51.35 0.17
N VAL A 230 -12.63 -50.84 0.60
CA VAL A 230 -11.36 -51.58 0.55
C VAL A 230 -11.42 -52.88 1.37
N ARG A 231 -12.02 -52.85 2.57
CA ARG A 231 -12.23 -54.06 3.39
C ARG A 231 -13.20 -55.06 2.74
N SER A 232 -14.21 -54.58 2.03
CA SER A 232 -15.19 -55.42 1.31
C SER A 232 -14.60 -56.07 0.07
N VAL A 233 -13.72 -55.37 -0.65
CA VAL A 233 -13.09 -55.86 -1.90
C VAL A 233 -11.90 -56.79 -1.59
N TYR A 234 -11.20 -56.59 -0.46
CA TYR A 234 -10.06 -57.41 -0.05
C TYR A 234 -10.19 -57.95 1.39
N PRO A 235 -11.17 -58.83 1.69
CA PRO A 235 -11.40 -59.30 3.06
C PRO A 235 -10.25 -60.16 3.64
N PHE A 236 -9.38 -60.71 2.79
CA PHE A 236 -8.28 -61.60 3.18
C PHE A 236 -6.94 -60.90 3.45
N LEU A 237 -6.75 -59.65 3.03
CA LEU A 237 -5.45 -58.94 3.18
C LEU A 237 -5.25 -58.27 4.55
N LEU A 238 -6.28 -58.25 5.42
CA LEU A 238 -6.24 -57.58 6.73
C LEU A 238 -6.44 -58.51 7.93
N ARG A 239 -6.38 -59.84 7.75
CA ARG A 239 -6.33 -60.74 8.90
C ARG A 239 -4.92 -60.69 9.51
N PRO A 240 -4.77 -60.38 10.81
CA PRO A 240 -3.49 -60.59 11.46
C PRO A 240 -3.15 -62.07 11.35
N PHE A 241 -1.95 -62.38 10.84
CA PHE A 241 -1.37 -63.71 10.85
C PHE A 241 -1.31 -64.19 12.31
N PHE A 242 -2.37 -64.85 12.78
CA PHE A 242 -2.31 -65.71 13.96
C PHE A 242 -1.47 -66.92 13.55
N ARG A 243 -0.21 -66.93 13.98
CA ARG A 243 0.64 -68.14 13.93
C ARG A 243 0.28 -69.03 15.14
N PRO A 244 0.14 -70.35 14.96
CA PRO A 244 0.27 -71.30 16.07
C PRO A 244 1.71 -71.37 16.56
#